data_AF-A0A917YSE5-F1
#
_entry.id   AF-A0A917YSE5-F1
#
_cell.length_a   1.000
_cell.length_b   1.000
_cell.length_c   1.000
_cell.angle_alpha   90.00
_cell.angle_beta   90.00
_cell.angle_gamma   90.00
#
_symmetry.space_group_name_H-M   'P 1'
#
loop_
_entity.id
_entity.type
_entity.pdbx_description
1 polymer ?
#
loop_
_entity_poly.entity_id
_entity_poly.type
_entity_poly.pdbx_seq_one_letter_code
_entity_poly.pdbx_strand_id
1 'polypeptide(L)'
;MSEVQVDEINVLKLSLHGRLVGYLAGFQGGRNVLSFADEFRRDAGRPTFSLITHPAFPRSEKIMSEPWARNQRLHPTLSNLLPESPSAK
;
A
#
# COMPACT_ATOMS: atom_id res chain seq x y z
N MET A 1 28.42 -13.73 -19.30
CA MET A 1 27.96 -12.77 -18.29
C MET A 1 26.47 -12.64 -18.48
N SER A 2 25.67 -13.22 -17.58
CA SER A 2 24.21 -13.12 -17.65
C SER A 2 23.81 -11.69 -17.30
N GLU A 3 23.11 -11.01 -18.21
CA GLU A 3 22.47 -9.72 -17.93
C GLU A 3 21.64 -9.86 -16.66
N VAL A 4 21.89 -8.97 -15.69
CA VAL A 4 20.97 -8.77 -14.57
C VAL A 4 19.75 -8.13 -15.18
N GLN A 5 18.75 -8.96 -15.49
CA GLN A 5 17.44 -8.49 -15.91
C GLN A 5 16.89 -7.68 -14.75
N VAL A 6 16.93 -6.35 -14.87
CA VAL A 6 16.38 -5.46 -13.86
C VAL A 6 14.87 -5.64 -13.94
N ASP A 7 14.30 -6.39 -13.01
CA ASP A 7 12.84 -6.51 -12.90
C ASP A 7 12.26 -5.11 -12.82
N GLU A 8 11.44 -4.74 -13.80
CA GLU A 8 10.75 -3.46 -13.79
C GLU A 8 9.76 -3.43 -12.62
N ILE A 9 9.97 -2.49 -11.70
CA ILE A 9 9.11 -2.27 -10.53
C ILE A 9 8.25 -1.05 -10.80
N ASN A 10 6.93 -1.23 -10.77
CA ASN A 10 5.99 -0.13 -10.83
C ASN A 10 5.74 0.42 -9.42
N VAL A 11 5.86 1.73 -9.24
CA VAL A 11 5.65 2.38 -7.94
C VAL A 11 4.56 3.42 -8.02
N LEU A 12 3.56 3.32 -7.15
CA LEU A 12 2.50 4.30 -6.98
C LEU A 12 2.65 5.01 -5.63
N LYS A 13 2.69 6.35 -5.68
CA LYS A 13 2.60 7.19 -4.48
C LYS A 13 1.14 7.29 -4.05
N LEU A 14 0.85 6.95 -2.80
CA LEU A 14 -0.48 7.07 -2.23
C LEU A 14 -0.55 8.33 -1.37
N SER A 15 -1.51 9.19 -1.66
CA SER A 15 -1.77 10.41 -0.89
C SER A 15 -3.25 10.53 -0.53
N LEU A 16 -3.53 11.04 0.66
CA LEU A 16 -4.87 11.30 1.16
C LEU A 16 -4.95 12.73 1.67
N HIS A 17 -5.84 13.54 1.09
CA HIS A 17 -5.96 14.98 1.38
C HIS A 17 -4.62 15.74 1.30
N GLY A 18 -3.81 15.44 0.28
CA GLY A 18 -2.49 16.05 0.08
C GLY A 18 -1.38 15.54 1.01
N ARG A 19 -1.70 14.67 1.99
CA ARG A 19 -0.70 14.04 2.86
C ARG A 19 -0.25 12.71 2.27
N LEU A 20 1.06 12.44 2.28
CA LEU A 20 1.60 11.16 1.86
C LEU A 20 1.17 10.08 2.85
N VAL A 21 0.58 9.00 2.35
CA VAL A 21 0.26 7.81 3.13
C VAL A 21 1.39 6.79 3.04
N GLY A 22 1.94 6.61 1.83
CA GLY A 22 2.95 5.60 1.56
C GLY A 22 3.11 5.29 0.08
N TYR A 23 3.72 4.16 -0.21
CA TYR A 23 4.03 3.72 -1.58
C TYR A 23 3.56 2.28 -1.79
N LEU A 24 2.96 2.03 -2.95
CA LEU A 24 2.64 0.70 -3.42
C LEU A 24 3.63 0.32 -4.52
N ALA A 25 4.45 -0.70 -4.27
CA ALA A 25 5.34 -1.30 -5.26
C ALA A 25 4.72 -2.57 -5.83
N GLY A 26 4.59 -2.63 -7.15
CA GLY A 26 4.19 -3.82 -7.91
C GLY A 26 5.41 -4.41 -8.62
N PHE A 27 5.70 -5.68 -8.36
CA PHE A 27 6.82 -6.42 -8.94
C PHE A 27 6.32 -7.37 -10.04
N GLN A 28 7.23 -7.72 -10.96
CA GLN A 28 7.02 -8.82 -11.90
C GLN A 28 6.66 -10.11 -11.13
N GLY A 29 5.64 -10.83 -11.59
CA GLY A 29 5.07 -11.98 -10.87
C GLY A 29 3.90 -11.65 -9.93
N GLY A 30 3.40 -10.41 -9.94
CA GLY A 30 2.16 -10.02 -9.26
C GLY A 30 2.29 -9.82 -7.75
N ARG A 31 3.52 -9.76 -7.22
CA ARG A 31 3.76 -9.37 -5.84
C ARG A 31 3.52 -7.88 -5.68
N ASN A 32 2.69 -7.50 -4.71
CA ASN A 32 2.41 -6.12 -4.35
C ASN A 32 2.86 -5.88 -2.91
N VAL A 33 3.55 -4.77 -2.67
CA VAL A 33 4.03 -4.37 -1.35
C VAL A 33 3.59 -2.94 -1.08
N LEU A 34 2.73 -2.76 -0.08
CA LEU A 34 2.37 -1.44 0.43
C LEU A 34 3.24 -1.11 1.65
N SER A 35 3.97 -0.01 1.59
CA SER A 35 4.78 0.51 2.68
C SER A 35 4.24 1.88 3.12
N PHE A 36 3.99 2.04 4.42
CA PHE A 36 3.56 3.33 4.98
C PHE A 36 4.75 4.27 5.14
N ALA A 37 4.52 5.56 4.88
CA ALA A 37 5.52 6.58 5.16
C ALA A 37 5.66 6.78 6.68
N ASP A 38 6.89 6.98 7.14
CA ASP A 38 7.15 7.22 8.57
C ASP A 38 6.42 8.46 9.10
N GLU A 39 6.34 9.51 8.27
CA GLU A 39 5.59 10.74 8.60
C GLU A 39 4.10 10.45 8.80
N PHE A 40 3.52 9.56 7.99
CA PHE A 40 2.13 9.15 8.15
C PHE A 40 1.94 8.32 9.42
N ARG A 41 2.81 7.33 9.67
CA ARG A 41 2.71 6.43 10.82
C ARG A 41 2.83 7.16 12.16
N ARG A 42 3.70 8.17 12.23
CA ARG A 42 3.98 8.96 13.44
C ARG A 42 3.03 10.13 13.65
N ASP A 43 2.28 10.55 12.62
CA ASP A 43 1.28 11.60 12.73
C ASP A 43 0.03 11.09 13.48
N ALA A 44 -0.20 11.62 14.69
CA ALA A 44 -1.38 11.33 15.49
C ALA A 44 -2.65 11.99 14.92
N GLY A 45 -2.51 13.04 14.12
CA GLY A 45 -3.58 13.74 13.40
C GLY A 45 -3.70 13.31 11.93
N ARG A 46 -3.16 12.15 11.56
CA ARG A 46 -3.23 11.61 10.20
C ARG A 46 -4.68 11.37 9.77
N PRO A 47 -5.02 11.58 8.48
CA PRO A 47 -6.31 11.18 7.95
C PRO A 47 -6.45 9.65 7.97
N THR A 48 -7.69 9.18 8.10
CA THR A 48 -7.96 7.74 8.20
C THR A 48 -7.88 7.09 6.83
N PHE A 49 -6.79 6.36 6.58
CA PHE A 49 -6.64 5.55 5.37
C PHE A 49 -7.51 4.29 5.42
N SER A 50 -7.54 3.62 6.58
CA SER A 50 -8.41 2.49 6.90
C SER A 50 -8.62 2.41 8.41
N LEU A 51 -9.71 1.79 8.87
CA LEU A 51 -10.01 1.66 10.30
C LEU A 51 -8.88 0.96 11.08
N ILE A 52 -8.20 -0.01 10.48
CA ILE A 52 -7.06 -0.72 11.12
C ILE A 52 -5.80 0.14 11.25
N THR A 53 -5.75 1.28 10.53
CA THR A 53 -4.64 2.26 10.56
C THR A 53 -4.96 3.50 11.39
N HIS A 54 -6.21 3.61 11.88
CA HIS A 54 -6.65 4.74 12.70
C HIS A 54 -5.83 4.82 14.00
N PRO A 55 -5.41 6.00 14.48
CA PRO A 55 -4.63 6.15 15.72
C PRO A 55 -5.24 5.44 16.93
N ALA A 56 -6.57 5.52 17.10
CA ALA A 56 -7.29 4.84 18.19
C ALA A 56 -7.47 3.32 18.00
N PHE A 57 -7.10 2.74 16.84
CA PHE A 57 -7.17 1.31 16.65
C PHE A 57 -6.03 0.61 17.41
N PRO A 58 -6.31 -0.45 18.20
CA PRO A 58 -5.27 -1.15 18.94
C PRO A 58 -4.15 -1.64 18.02
N ARG A 59 -2.90 -1.30 18.36
CA ARG A 59 -1.69 -1.71 17.62
C ARG A 59 -1.62 -1.16 16.19
N SER A 60 -2.33 -0.08 15.86
CA SER A 60 -2.29 0.57 14.53
C SER A 60 -0.86 0.90 14.08
N GLU A 61 -0.02 1.38 14.99
CA GLU A 61 1.39 1.67 14.70
C GLU A 61 2.19 0.42 14.30
N LYS A 62 1.98 -0.69 15.00
CA LYS A 62 2.61 -1.99 14.69
C LYS A 62 2.11 -2.55 13.37
N ILE A 63 0.81 -2.39 13.08
CA ILE A 63 0.22 -2.83 11.81
C ILE A 63 0.86 -2.09 10.62
N MET A 64 1.19 -0.81 10.79
CA MET A 64 1.83 0.00 9.75
C MET A 64 3.37 -0.06 9.76
N SER A 65 4.00 -0.68 10.78
CA SER A 65 5.45 -0.78 10.85
C SER A 65 6.03 -1.82 9.89
N GLU A 66 5.21 -2.78 9.47
CA GLU A 66 5.59 -3.83 8.54
C GLU A 66 4.95 -3.56 7.17
N PRO A 67 5.70 -3.73 6.06
CA PRO A 67 5.12 -3.64 4.73
C PRO A 67 4.04 -4.71 4.51
N TRP A 68 2.91 -4.33 3.94
CA TRP A 68 1.85 -5.26 3.58
C TRP A 68 2.16 -5.90 2.24
N ALA A 69 2.82 -7.05 2.27
CA ALA A 69 3.15 -7.83 1.09
C ALA A 69 2.08 -8.88 0.76
N ARG A 70 1.64 -8.93 -0.50
CA ARG A 70 0.72 -9.95 -1.02
C ARG A 70 1.18 -10.46 -2.38
N ASN A 71 1.04 -11.76 -2.62
CA ASN A 71 1.31 -12.38 -3.92
C ASN A 71 0.02 -12.44 -4.73
N GLN A 72 0.12 -12.07 -6.01
CA GLN A 72 -0.95 -12.12 -7.02
C GLN A 72 -2.21 -11.31 -6.70
N ARG A 73 -2.20 -10.49 -5.65
CA ARG A 73 -3.33 -9.65 -5.20
C ARG A 73 -2.84 -8.41 -4.47
N LEU A 74 -3.70 -7.39 -4.40
CA LEU A 74 -3.52 -6.23 -3.53
C LEU A 74 -4.00 -6.54 -2.10
N HIS A 75 -3.57 -5.73 -1.13
CA HIS A 75 -4.17 -5.76 0.20
C HIS A 75 -5.67 -5.40 0.11
N PRO A 76 -6.57 -6.00 0.92
CA PRO A 76 -8.01 -5.69 0.91
C PRO A 76 -8.35 -4.20 0.96
N THR A 77 -7.55 -3.42 1.69
CA THR A 77 -7.70 -1.96 1.77
C THR A 77 -7.64 -1.26 0.40
N LEU A 78 -6.94 -1.84 -0.57
CA LEU A 78 -6.83 -1.31 -1.93
C LEU A 78 -7.66 -2.11 -2.93
N SER A 79 -7.75 -3.44 -2.81
CA SER A 79 -8.57 -4.22 -3.74
C SER A 79 -10.05 -3.89 -3.65
N ASN A 80 -10.54 -3.48 -2.47
CA ASN A 80 -11.94 -3.06 -2.28
C ASN A 80 -12.26 -1.71 -2.94
N LEU A 81 -11.26 -1.00 -3.44
CA LEU A 81 -11.45 0.23 -4.24
C LEU A 81 -11.56 -0.09 -5.73
N LEU A 82 -11.34 -1.35 -6.13
CA LEU A 82 -11.49 -1.78 -7.50
C LEU A 82 -12.96 -2.11 -7.80
N PRO A 83 -13.42 -1.92 -9.04
CA PRO A 83 -14.74 -2.37 -9.46
C PRO A 83 -14.93 -3.87 -9.20
N GLU A 84 -16.11 -4.25 -8.72
CA GLU A 84 -16.46 -5.66 -8.48
C GLU A 84 -16.78 -6.41 -9.78
N SER A 85 -17.24 -5.68 -10.80
CA SER A 85 -17.45 -6.21 -12.14
C SER A 85 -16.25 -5.90 -13.04
N PRO A 86 -15.88 -6.78 -13.98
CA PRO A 86 -14.90 -6.42 -15.01
C PRO A 86 -15.41 -5.16 -15.72
N SER A 87 -14.56 -4.15 -15.90
CA SER A 87 -14.91 -3.00 -16.71
C SER A 87 -15.43 -3.51 -18.05
N ALA A 88 -16.71 -3.29 -18.33
CA ALA A 88 -17.29 -3.57 -19.63
C ALA A 88 -16.48 -2.76 -20.64
N LYS A 89 -15.92 -3.45 -21.63
CA LYS A 89 -15.28 -2.83 -22.78
C LYS A 89 -16.27 -1.98 -23.55
#